data_AF-A0A8S3JL05-F1
#
_entry.id   AF-A0A8S3JL05-F1
#
_cell.length_a   1.000
_cell.length_b   1.000
_cell.length_c   1.000
_cell.angle_alpha   90.00
_cell.angle_beta   90.00
_cell.angle_gamma   90.00
#
_symmetry.space_group_name_H-M   'P 1'
#
loop_
_entity.id
_entity.type
_entity.pdbx_description
1 polymer ?
#
loop_
_entity_poly.entity_id
_entity_poly.type
_entity_poly.pdbx_seq_one_letter_code
_entity_poly.pdbx_strand_id
1 'polypeptide(L)'
;RWCPGKKCGCIINATSLTSAYNYAQLITCDHCQTSFCFQCAQSWHDPIKCILLLQWNKKMLDDSQTVVWLKANTKSCPKCKVNIEKNGGCNHMTCRHCCHEFCWLCFGKYNEFHFE
;
A
#
# COMPACT_ATOMS: atom_id res chain seq x y z
N ARG A 1 17.64 12.06 19.60
CA ARG A 1 17.18 11.00 18.67
C ARG A 1 18.29 10.61 17.71
N TRP A 2 18.38 9.35 17.31
CA TRP A 2 19.37 8.90 16.33
C TRP A 2 19.06 9.42 14.92
N CYS A 3 20.09 9.81 14.19
CA CYS A 3 19.98 10.15 12.78
C CYS A 3 19.66 8.89 11.94
N PRO A 4 18.65 8.92 11.05
CA PRO A 4 18.31 7.79 10.18
C PRO A 4 19.26 7.64 8.98
N GLY A 5 20.22 8.56 8.80
CA GLY A 5 21.18 8.52 7.71
C GLY A 5 22.02 7.22 7.73
N LYS A 6 22.25 6.64 6.54
CA LYS A 6 22.99 5.38 6.38
C LYS A 6 24.38 5.49 7.04
N LYS A 7 24.64 4.63 8.03
CA LYS A 7 25.91 4.57 8.77
C LYS A 7 26.33 5.90 9.45
N CYS A 8 25.40 6.84 9.68
CA CYS A 8 25.77 8.13 10.29
C CYS A 8 26.10 7.99 11.78
N GLY A 9 25.28 7.28 12.55
CA GLY A 9 25.51 7.09 13.99
C GLY A 9 25.44 8.35 14.85
N CYS A 10 25.04 9.50 14.32
CA CYS A 10 24.92 10.73 15.12
C CYS A 10 23.65 10.74 15.97
N ILE A 11 23.76 11.32 17.17
CA ILE A 11 22.62 11.61 18.05
C ILE A 11 22.32 13.10 17.95
N ILE A 12 21.09 13.43 17.58
CA ILE A 12 20.60 14.80 17.58
C ILE A 12 19.90 15.09 18.91
N ASN A 13 20.36 16.12 19.62
CA ASN A 13 19.70 16.65 20.80
C ASN A 13 18.83 17.85 20.39
N ALA A 14 17.56 17.86 20.80
CA ALA A 14 16.66 18.96 20.51
C ALA A 14 16.67 19.92 21.70
N THR A 15 17.53 20.93 21.65
CA THR A 15 17.68 21.94 22.72
C THR A 15 16.64 23.06 22.65
N SER A 16 15.92 23.20 21.53
CA SER A 16 14.96 24.29 21.29
C SER A 16 13.60 23.75 20.85
N LEU A 17 12.99 22.89 21.66
CA LEU A 17 11.57 22.53 21.53
C LEU A 17 10.72 23.58 22.27
N THR A 18 10.72 24.82 21.78
CA THR A 18 10.00 25.94 22.41
C THR A 18 8.48 25.89 22.24
N SER A 19 7.94 24.90 21.54
CA SER A 19 6.49 24.70 21.48
C SER A 19 6.10 23.48 22.29
N ALA A 20 5.35 23.70 23.38
CA ALA A 20 4.68 22.69 24.21
C ALA A 20 3.63 21.83 23.45
N TYR A 21 3.66 21.88 22.11
CA TYR A 21 2.76 21.23 21.20
C TYR A 21 3.59 20.29 20.33
N ASN A 22 3.30 19.01 20.40
CA ASN A 22 3.99 17.88 19.74
C ASN A 22 3.93 17.92 18.20
N TYR A 23 4.41 18.99 17.57
CA TYR A 23 4.44 19.13 16.11
C TYR A 23 5.65 18.43 15.51
N ALA A 24 5.45 17.86 14.31
CA ALA A 24 6.53 17.29 13.53
C ALA A 24 7.53 18.40 13.17
N GLN A 25 8.81 18.19 13.47
CA GLN A 25 9.87 19.16 13.19
C GLN A 25 10.89 18.59 12.21
N LEU A 26 11.28 19.44 11.25
CA LEU A 26 12.34 19.15 10.30
C LEU A 26 13.69 19.31 11.01
N ILE A 27 14.50 18.26 10.95
CA ILE A 27 15.89 18.28 11.39
C ILE A 27 16.77 17.87 10.22
N THR A 28 17.84 18.61 9.99
CA THR A 28 18.92 18.23 9.07
C THR A 28 20.14 17.85 9.91
N CYS A 29 20.70 16.67 9.68
CA CYS A 29 21.92 16.27 10.37
C CYS A 29 23.15 16.95 9.76
N ASP A 30 23.94 17.66 10.56
CA ASP A 30 25.14 18.36 10.05
C ASP A 30 26.23 17.42 9.52
N HIS A 31 26.28 16.17 10.01
CA HIS A 31 27.29 15.21 9.61
C HIS A 31 26.98 14.52 8.28
N CYS A 32 25.74 14.05 8.08
CA CYS A 32 25.35 13.30 6.88
C CYS A 32 24.31 14.00 5.99
N GLN A 33 23.95 15.24 6.33
CA GLN A 33 23.00 16.08 5.60
C GLN A 33 21.60 15.46 5.40
N THR A 34 21.27 14.41 6.15
CA THR A 34 19.96 13.76 6.06
C THR A 34 18.91 14.61 6.78
N SER A 35 17.87 15.00 6.04
CA SER A 35 16.71 15.71 6.55
C SER A 35 15.59 14.74 6.94
N PHE A 36 15.13 14.81 8.18
CA PHE A 36 14.14 13.88 8.72
C PHE A 36 13.23 14.54 9.76
N CYS A 37 12.09 13.90 10.01
CA CYS A 37 11.18 14.31 11.06
C CYS A 37 11.71 13.87 12.43
N PHE A 38 11.88 14.80 13.37
CA PHE A 38 12.32 14.46 14.72
C PHE A 38 11.33 13.55 15.46
N GLN A 39 10.03 13.60 15.13
CA GLN A 39 8.99 12.83 15.81
C GLN A 39 8.85 11.38 15.31
N CYS A 40 8.94 11.11 14.00
CA CYS A 40 8.78 9.76 13.45
C CYS A 40 10.05 9.14 12.80
N ALA A 41 11.13 9.91 12.63
CA ALA A 41 12.42 9.50 12.07
C ALA A 41 12.35 9.06 10.61
N GLN A 42 11.20 9.26 9.95
CA GLN A 42 11.08 9.18 8.51
C GLN A 42 11.66 10.42 7.86
N SER A 43 11.88 10.36 6.54
CA SER A 43 12.15 11.54 5.73
C SER A 43 11.14 12.65 6.02
N TRP A 44 11.57 13.90 5.94
CA TRP A 44 10.67 15.03 6.13
C TRP A 44 9.44 14.92 5.24
N HIS A 45 8.26 15.19 5.81
CA HIS A 45 6.99 14.76 5.22
C HIS A 45 5.86 15.77 5.40
N ASP A 46 6.16 17.07 5.42
CA ASP A 46 5.13 18.11 5.32
C ASP A 46 4.43 18.04 3.95
N PRO A 47 3.09 18.16 3.84
CA PRO A 47 2.11 18.54 4.88
C PRO A 47 1.49 17.34 5.66
N ILE A 48 2.00 16.13 5.44
CA ILE A 48 1.41 14.90 5.97
C ILE A 48 1.77 14.76 7.45
N LYS A 49 0.79 14.46 8.31
CA LYS A 49 1.04 14.16 9.72
C LYS A 49 1.76 12.82 9.88
N CYS A 50 2.64 12.70 10.88
CA CYS A 50 3.39 11.47 11.18
C CYS A 50 2.49 10.22 11.22
N ILE A 51 1.32 10.34 11.84
CA ILE A 51 0.39 9.21 11.99
C ILE A 51 -0.10 8.66 10.65
N LEU A 52 -0.40 9.53 9.69
CA LEU A 52 -0.88 9.13 8.37
C LEU A 52 0.22 8.46 7.56
N LEU A 53 1.45 8.99 7.63
CA LEU A 53 2.61 8.40 6.96
C LEU A 53 2.90 6.98 7.50
N LEU A 54 2.86 6.79 8.82
CA LEU A 54 3.09 5.48 9.44
C LEU A 54 2.00 4.47 9.07
N GLN A 55 0.73 4.90 9.00
CA GLN A 55 -0.37 4.07 8.52
C GLN A 55 -0.19 3.66 7.06
N TRP A 56 0.21 4.59 6.20
CA TRP A 56 0.51 4.31 4.79
C TRP A 56 1.63 3.28 4.65
N ASN A 57 2.75 3.50 5.34
CA ASN A 57 3.89 2.58 5.31
C ASN A 57 3.50 1.17 5.81
N LYS A 58 2.70 1.09 6.88
CA LYS A 58 2.18 -0.19 7.37
C LYS A 58 1.32 -0.89 6.33
N LYS A 59 0.43 -0.17 5.64
CA LYS A 59 -0.39 -0.73 4.57
C LYS A 59 0.45 -1.23 3.40
N MET A 60 1.49 -0.49 3.00
CA MET A 60 2.40 -0.93 1.93
C MET A 60 3.19 -2.19 2.29
N LEU A 61 3.52 -2.39 3.58
CA LEU A 61 4.15 -3.62 4.07
C LEU A 61 3.16 -4.80 4.14
N ASP A 62 1.91 -4.51 4.52
CA ASP A 62 0.84 -5.50 4.68
C ASP A 62 0.19 -5.92 3.35
N ASP A 63 0.15 -5.01 2.37
CA ASP A 63 -0.02 -5.32 0.95
C ASP A 63 1.25 -6.03 0.43
N SER A 64 1.60 -7.15 1.07
CA SER A 64 2.59 -8.11 0.58
C SER A 64 2.26 -8.43 -0.89
N GLN A 65 3.29 -8.74 -1.68
CA GLN A 65 3.19 -9.02 -3.12
C GLN A 65 2.02 -9.97 -3.48
N THR A 66 1.59 -10.82 -2.54
CA THR A 66 0.37 -11.64 -2.58
C THR A 66 -0.90 -10.86 -2.90
N VAL A 67 -1.19 -9.73 -2.25
CA VAL A 67 -2.44 -8.96 -2.44
C VAL A 67 -2.43 -8.26 -3.80
N VAL A 68 -1.27 -7.76 -4.23
CA VAL A 68 -1.09 -7.14 -5.56
C VAL A 68 -1.20 -8.19 -6.65
N TRP A 69 -0.54 -9.34 -6.49
CA TRP A 69 -0.62 -10.46 -7.43
C TRP A 69 -2.03 -11.02 -7.53
N LEU A 70 -2.73 -11.18 -6.39
CA LEU A 70 -4.14 -11.58 -6.36
C LEU A 70 -5.02 -10.59 -7.11
N LYS A 71 -4.86 -9.28 -6.87
CA LYS A 71 -5.62 -8.25 -7.60
C LYS A 71 -5.33 -8.23 -9.10
N ALA A 72 -4.10 -8.55 -9.51
CA ALA A 72 -3.71 -8.55 -10.92
C ALA A 72 -4.19 -9.81 -11.67
N ASN A 73 -4.23 -10.96 -11.00
CA ASN A 73 -4.45 -12.26 -11.65
C ASN A 73 -5.79 -12.91 -11.30
N THR A 74 -6.52 -12.37 -10.31
CA THR A 74 -7.80 -12.91 -9.87
C THR A 74 -8.91 -11.86 -9.92
N LYS A 75 -10.13 -12.33 -10.22
CA LYS A 75 -11.35 -11.54 -10.11
C LYS A 75 -12.38 -12.29 -9.28
N SER A 76 -13.25 -11.58 -8.58
CA SER A 76 -14.29 -12.21 -7.75
C SER A 76 -15.47 -12.69 -8.60
N CYS A 77 -15.97 -13.89 -8.32
CA CYS A 77 -17.18 -14.42 -8.94
C CYS A 77 -18.36 -13.47 -8.72
N PRO A 78 -19.15 -13.10 -9.75
CA PRO A 78 -20.28 -12.19 -9.58
C PRO A 78 -21.36 -12.75 -8.63
N LYS A 79 -21.51 -14.09 -8.58
CA LYS A 79 -22.51 -14.79 -7.76
C LYS A 79 -22.08 -15.03 -6.32
N CYS A 80 -20.97 -15.73 -6.08
CA CYS A 80 -20.54 -16.14 -4.72
C CYS A 80 -19.33 -15.38 -4.16
N LYS A 81 -18.78 -14.42 -4.92
CA LYS A 81 -17.64 -13.55 -4.54
C LYS A 81 -16.31 -14.24 -4.26
N VAL A 82 -16.21 -15.56 -4.42
CA VAL A 82 -14.91 -16.26 -4.35
C VAL A 82 -13.98 -15.77 -5.45
N ASN A 83 -12.69 -15.65 -5.16
CA ASN A 83 -11.70 -15.24 -6.16
C ASN A 83 -11.46 -16.37 -7.18
N ILE A 84 -11.42 -15.98 -8.45
CA ILE A 84 -11.22 -16.87 -9.59
C ILE A 84 -9.98 -16.36 -10.34
N GLU A 85 -9.02 -17.25 -10.56
CA GLU A 85 -7.86 -17.01 -11.42
C GLU A 85 -8.23 -17.16 -12.90
N LYS A 86 -7.70 -16.27 -13.76
CA LYS A 86 -7.94 -16.34 -15.19
C LYS A 86 -7.22 -17.54 -15.81
N ASN A 87 -7.95 -18.61 -16.13
CA ASN A 87 -7.39 -19.80 -16.77
C ASN A 87 -7.30 -19.68 -18.30
N GLY A 88 -6.53 -18.72 -18.82
CA GLY A 88 -6.19 -18.62 -20.26
C GLY A 88 -6.88 -17.49 -21.05
N GLY A 89 -7.13 -17.73 -22.35
CA GLY A 89 -7.53 -16.72 -23.34
C GLY A 89 -9.03 -16.57 -23.61
N CYS A 90 -9.88 -17.45 -23.09
CA CYS A 90 -11.34 -17.37 -23.28
C CYS A 90 -11.98 -16.45 -22.23
N ASN A 91 -12.93 -15.60 -22.65
CA ASN A 91 -13.70 -14.74 -21.74
C ASN A 91 -14.88 -15.49 -21.07
N HIS A 92 -15.25 -16.67 -21.58
CA HIS A 92 -16.21 -17.55 -20.90
C HIS A 92 -15.55 -18.19 -19.67
N MET A 93 -16.07 -17.89 -18.48
CA MET A 93 -15.55 -18.40 -17.21
C MET A 93 -16.64 -19.14 -16.42
N THR A 94 -16.28 -20.31 -15.88
CA THR A 94 -17.13 -21.07 -14.97
C THR A 94 -16.54 -21.05 -13.56
N CYS A 95 -17.31 -20.59 -12.57
CA CYS A 95 -16.87 -20.59 -11.17
C CYS A 95 -16.79 -22.03 -10.63
N ARG A 96 -15.61 -22.46 -10.17
CA ARG A 96 -15.41 -23.82 -9.61
C ARG A 96 -16.18 -24.10 -8.32
N HIS A 97 -16.58 -23.06 -7.58
CA HIS A 97 -17.29 -23.21 -6.29
C HIS A 97 -18.82 -23.26 -6.45
N CYS A 98 -19.39 -22.46 -7.34
CA CYS A 98 -20.85 -22.33 -7.47
C CYS A 98 -21.39 -22.68 -8.87
N CYS A 99 -20.51 -23.15 -9.76
CA CYS A 99 -20.78 -23.53 -11.14
C CYS A 99 -21.46 -22.44 -11.97
N HIS A 100 -21.36 -21.17 -11.56
CA HIS A 100 -21.93 -20.06 -12.31
C HIS A 100 -21.03 -19.69 -13.49
N GLU A 101 -21.63 -19.64 -14.67
CA GLU A 101 -21.00 -19.25 -15.92
C GLU A 101 -21.21 -17.75 -16.20
N PHE A 102 -20.13 -17.03 -16.44
CA PHE A 102 -20.14 -15.58 -16.62
C PHE A 102 -19.04 -15.13 -17.58
N CYS A 103 -19.17 -13.92 -18.09
CA CYS A 103 -18.14 -13.32 -18.93
C CYS A 103 -17.07 -12.57 -18.11
N TRP A 104 -15.80 -12.76 -18.45
CA TRP A 104 -14.66 -12.18 -17.74
C TRP A 104 -14.52 -10.66 -17.87
N LEU A 105 -15.01 -10.06 -18.97
CA LEU A 105 -14.92 -8.60 -19.17
C LEU A 105 -16.08 -7.90 -18.47
N CYS A 106 -17.34 -8.26 -18.76
CA CYS A 106 -18.51 -7.59 -18.20
C CYS A 106 -19.08 -8.16 -16.88
N PHE A 107 -18.65 -9.35 -16.45
CA PHE A 107 -19.20 -10.06 -15.28
C PHE A 107 -20.69 -10.43 -15.37
N GLY A 108 -21.30 -10.29 -16.55
CA GLY A 108 -22.67 -10.72 -16.82
C GLY A 108 -22.79 -12.25 -16.95
N LYS A 109 -24.01 -12.76 -16.83
CA LYS A 109 -24.32 -14.18 -17.08
C LYS A 109 -23.93 -14.51 -18.52
N TYR A 110 -23.16 -15.58 -18.71
CA TYR A 110 -22.77 -16.03 -20.03
C TYR A 110 -23.98 -16.51 -20.83
N ASN A 111 -24.04 -16.19 -22.11
CA ASN A 111 -25.00 -16.74 -23.06
C ASN A 111 -24.35 -16.89 -24.44
N GLU A 112 -24.92 -17.74 -25.29
CA GLU A 112 -24.37 -18.10 -26.61
C GLU A 112 -24.30 -16.92 -27.59
N PHE A 113 -25.05 -15.85 -27.31
CA PHE A 113 -25.08 -14.60 -28.07
C PHE A 113 -24.19 -13.51 -27.46
N HIS A 114 -23.42 -13.84 -26.42
CA HIS A 114 -22.50 -12.94 -25.74
C HIS A 114 -21.20 -12.88 -26.53
N PHE A 115 -21.27 -12.25 -27.70
CA PHE A 115 -20.11 -11.87 -28.50
C PHE A 115 -19.54 -10.58 -27.89
N GLU A 116 -18.67 -10.72 -26.89
CA GLU A 116 -17.67 -9.68 -26.62
C GLU A 116 -16.47 -9.86 -27.55
#